data_AF-A0A965QTR0-F1
#
_entry.id   AF-A0A965QTR0-F1
#
_cell.length_a   1.000
_cell.length_b   1.000
_cell.length_c   1.000
_cell.angle_alpha   90.00
_cell.angle_beta   90.00
_cell.angle_gamma   90.00
#
_symmetry.space_group_name_H-M   'P 1'
#
loop_
_entity.id
_entity.type
_entity.pdbx_description
1 polymer ?
#
loop_
_entity_poly.entity_id
_entity_poly.type
_entity_poly.pdbx_seq_one_letter_code
_entity_poly.pdbx_strand_id
1 'polypeptide(L)'
;MNTMRLLRLTTLGPIVGLVVLAVLAFFNQRAVNRAQTNRYESYRLAQELRASSEDLTRFARTYVVTGDPVYEQQYWHLLDVRNGVKSRPDGRTVALRALMQAQGFSAAEFAKLKEAEDNSNALVTTETIAMNAVKGKFDDGSGG
;
A
#
# COMPACT_ATOMS: atom_id res chain seq x y z
N MET A 1 26.46 -61.83 -6.38
CA MET A 1 25.13 -61.18 -6.30
C MET A 1 25.08 -59.97 -5.33
N ASN A 2 26.04 -59.78 -4.41
CA ASN A 2 26.06 -58.63 -3.48
C ASN A 2 26.64 -57.31 -4.05
N THR A 3 27.57 -57.37 -5.01
CA THR A 3 28.24 -56.17 -5.55
C THR A 3 27.27 -55.25 -6.32
N MET A 4 26.37 -55.81 -7.13
CA MET A 4 25.34 -55.04 -7.82
C MET A 4 24.28 -54.44 -6.88
N ARG A 5 23.98 -55.08 -5.74
CA ARG A 5 23.07 -54.51 -4.72
C ARG A 5 23.74 -53.36 -3.97
N LEU A 6 25.02 -53.51 -3.62
CA LEU A 6 25.79 -52.48 -2.93
C LEU A 6 25.95 -51.22 -3.80
N LEU A 7 26.23 -51.38 -5.10
CA LEU A 7 26.40 -50.26 -6.04
C LEU A 7 25.09 -49.47 -6.29
N ARG A 8 23.94 -50.16 -6.27
CA ARG A 8 22.63 -49.52 -6.40
C ARG A 8 22.26 -48.74 -5.14
N LEU A 9 22.62 -49.23 -3.96
CA LEU A 9 22.32 -48.54 -2.70
C LEU A 9 23.13 -47.25 -2.53
N THR A 10 24.42 -47.28 -2.90
CA THR A 10 25.31 -46.11 -2.80
C THR A 10 24.97 -45.00 -3.80
N THR A 11 24.31 -45.33 -4.91
CA THR A 11 23.92 -44.35 -5.95
C THR A 11 22.46 -43.90 -5.81
N LEU A 12 21.52 -44.81 -5.54
CA LEU A 12 20.09 -44.46 -5.39
C LEU A 12 19.79 -43.77 -4.06
N GLY A 13 20.50 -44.11 -2.97
CA GLY A 13 20.29 -43.49 -1.66
C GLY A 13 20.47 -41.96 -1.68
N PRO A 14 21.60 -41.43 -2.18
CA PRO A 14 21.82 -39.99 -2.31
C PRO A 14 20.80 -39.31 -3.23
N ILE A 15 20.41 -39.96 -4.34
CA ILE A 15 19.41 -39.40 -5.27
C ILE A 15 18.06 -39.27 -4.57
N VAL A 16 17.61 -40.31 -3.86
CA VAL A 16 16.35 -40.25 -3.09
C VAL A 16 16.44 -39.18 -1.99
N GLY A 17 17.58 -39.09 -1.29
CA GLY A 17 17.81 -38.05 -0.30
C GLY A 17 17.73 -36.63 -0.89
N LEU A 18 18.37 -36.40 -2.04
CA LEU A 18 18.30 -35.11 -2.77
C LEU A 18 16.89 -34.79 -3.24
N VAL A 19 16.12 -35.78 -3.72
CA VAL A 19 14.72 -35.60 -4.12
C VAL A 19 13.86 -35.23 -2.91
N VAL A 20 14.01 -35.92 -1.77
CA VAL A 20 13.28 -35.58 -0.54
C VAL A 20 13.62 -34.18 -0.06
N LEU A 21 14.92 -33.82 -0.04
CA LEU A 21 15.36 -32.46 0.31
C LEU A 21 14.80 -31.40 -0.65
N ALA A 22 14.79 -31.66 -1.95
CA ALA A 22 14.23 -30.76 -2.95
C ALA A 22 12.72 -30.56 -2.75
N VAL A 23 11.98 -31.63 -2.45
CA VAL A 23 10.54 -31.56 -2.16
C VAL A 23 10.26 -30.74 -0.90
N LEU A 24 10.99 -30.99 0.20
CA LEU A 24 10.86 -30.22 1.44
C LEU A 24 11.21 -28.73 1.23
N ALA A 25 12.30 -28.45 0.52
CA ALA A 25 12.71 -27.09 0.18
C ALA A 25 11.66 -26.39 -0.70
N PHE A 26 11.09 -27.08 -1.68
CA PHE A 26 10.03 -26.55 -2.53
C PHE A 26 8.78 -26.14 -1.75
N PHE A 27 8.34 -26.97 -0.79
CA PHE A 27 7.21 -26.62 0.08
C PHE A 27 7.51 -25.42 0.98
N ASN A 28 8.70 -25.38 1.58
CA ASN A 28 9.10 -24.26 2.44
C ASN A 28 9.24 -22.94 1.66
N GLN A 29 9.87 -22.98 0.48
CA GLN A 29 10.04 -21.82 -0.38
C GLN A 29 8.68 -21.20 -0.77
N ARG A 30 7.65 -22.02 -0.98
CA ARG A 30 6.29 -21.51 -1.25
C ARG A 30 5.72 -20.72 -0.07
N ALA A 31 5.94 -21.15 1.17
CA ALA A 31 5.48 -20.42 2.34
C ALA A 31 6.25 -19.09 2.52
N VAL A 32 7.57 -19.14 2.37
CA VAL A 32 8.44 -17.94 2.43
C VAL A 32 8.05 -16.94 1.35
N ASN A 33 7.88 -17.38 0.10
CA ASN A 33 7.54 -16.49 -1.01
C ASN A 33 6.20 -15.77 -0.77
N ARG A 34 5.18 -16.48 -0.25
CA ARG A 34 3.89 -15.85 0.10
C ARG A 34 4.03 -14.78 1.18
N ALA A 35 4.81 -15.07 2.22
CA ALA A 35 5.07 -14.09 3.29
C ALA A 35 5.82 -12.87 2.76
N GLN A 36 6.78 -13.06 1.84
CA GLN A 36 7.51 -11.96 1.20
C GLN A 36 6.60 -11.09 0.33
N THR A 37 5.75 -11.71 -0.52
CA THR A 37 4.79 -10.96 -1.34
C THR A 37 3.80 -10.17 -0.48
N ASN A 38 3.24 -10.79 0.56
CA ASN A 38 2.33 -10.11 1.47
C ASN A 38 3.00 -8.93 2.16
N ARG A 39 4.21 -9.14 2.69
CA ARG A 39 5.01 -8.08 3.31
C ARG A 39 5.24 -6.93 2.33
N TYR A 40 5.68 -7.23 1.11
CA TYR A 40 5.94 -6.23 0.07
C TYR A 40 4.69 -5.40 -0.25
N GLU A 41 3.56 -6.04 -0.51
CA GLU A 41 2.31 -5.35 -0.84
C GLU A 41 1.79 -4.52 0.34
N SER A 42 1.89 -5.03 1.57
CA SER A 42 1.54 -4.29 2.78
C SER A 42 2.38 -3.02 2.93
N TYR A 43 3.70 -3.10 2.73
CA TYR A 43 4.57 -1.93 2.73
C TYR A 43 4.24 -0.97 1.59
N ARG A 44 3.95 -1.47 0.38
CA ARG A 44 3.60 -0.64 -0.77
C ARG A 44 2.36 0.21 -0.48
N LEU A 45 1.30 -0.38 0.06
CA LEU A 45 0.07 0.33 0.40
C LEU A 45 0.27 1.34 1.54
N ALA A 46 1.04 0.99 2.56
CA ALA A 46 1.37 1.91 3.65
C ALA A 46 2.19 3.11 3.15
N GLN A 47 3.16 2.87 2.26
CA GLN A 47 3.95 3.93 1.63
C GLN A 47 3.08 4.82 0.74
N GLU A 48 2.12 4.23 0.02
CA GLU A 48 1.15 5.01 -0.76
C GLU A 48 0.29 5.90 0.14
N LEU A 49 -0.17 5.40 1.29
CA LEU A 49 -0.94 6.20 2.25
C LEU A 49 -0.13 7.40 2.73
N ARG A 50 1.11 7.16 3.16
CA ARG A 50 2.03 8.19 3.61
C ARG A 50 2.28 9.22 2.49
N ALA A 51 2.67 8.76 1.30
CA ALA A 51 2.98 9.63 0.17
C ALA A 51 1.77 10.49 -0.23
N SER A 52 0.57 9.90 -0.30
CA SER A 52 -0.64 10.65 -0.60
C SER A 52 -0.93 11.73 0.43
N SER A 53 -0.66 11.50 1.72
CA SER A 53 -0.83 12.52 2.76
C SER A 53 0.19 13.64 2.61
N GLU A 54 1.46 13.32 2.37
CA GLU A 54 2.51 14.31 2.16
C GLU A 54 2.21 15.18 0.92
N ASP A 55 1.72 14.56 -0.15
CA ASP A 55 1.36 15.24 -1.40
C ASP A 55 0.12 16.13 -1.25
N LEU A 56 -0.93 15.70 -0.54
CA LEU A 56 -2.09 16.55 -0.24
C LEU A 56 -1.65 17.85 0.46
N THR A 57 -0.88 17.72 1.55
CA THR A 57 -0.36 18.90 2.27
C THR A 57 0.56 19.75 1.42
N ARG A 58 1.42 19.13 0.61
CA ARG A 58 2.30 19.84 -0.31
C ARG A 58 1.50 20.64 -1.33
N PHE A 59 0.52 20.03 -2.00
CA PHE A 59 -0.31 20.70 -3.00
C PHE A 59 -1.14 21.83 -2.41
N ALA A 60 -1.78 21.62 -1.26
CA ALA A 60 -2.53 22.66 -0.56
C ALA A 60 -1.62 23.85 -0.21
N ARG A 61 -0.46 23.59 0.39
CA ARG A 61 0.50 24.66 0.73
C ARG A 61 1.01 25.38 -0.51
N THR A 62 1.35 24.66 -1.57
CA THR A 62 1.84 25.28 -2.80
C THR A 62 0.75 26.15 -3.42
N TYR A 63 -0.49 25.68 -3.52
CA TYR A 63 -1.62 26.48 -3.99
C TYR A 63 -1.81 27.75 -3.15
N VAL A 64 -1.77 27.63 -1.82
CA VAL A 64 -1.95 28.78 -0.92
C VAL A 64 -0.88 29.85 -1.11
N VAL A 65 0.36 29.45 -1.40
CA VAL A 65 1.48 30.38 -1.61
C VAL A 65 1.48 30.98 -3.01
N THR A 66 1.15 30.20 -4.04
CA THR A 66 1.30 30.63 -5.45
C THR A 66 0.02 31.16 -6.07
N GLY A 67 -1.15 30.74 -5.57
CA GLY A 67 -2.45 30.96 -6.20
C GLY A 67 -2.66 30.17 -7.50
N ASP A 68 -1.72 29.31 -7.91
CA ASP A 68 -1.80 28.58 -9.18
C ASP A 68 -2.82 27.43 -9.10
N PRO A 69 -3.94 27.49 -9.86
CA PRO A 69 -5.03 26.53 -9.76
C PRO A 69 -4.63 25.09 -10.12
N VAL A 70 -3.48 24.86 -10.77
CA VAL A 70 -2.99 23.51 -11.07
C VAL A 70 -2.80 22.69 -9.79
N TYR A 71 -2.28 23.29 -8.72
CA TYR A 71 -2.03 22.57 -7.47
C TYR A 71 -3.31 22.20 -6.74
N GLU A 72 -4.33 23.07 -6.80
CA GLU A 72 -5.64 22.75 -6.27
C GLU A 72 -6.31 21.60 -7.03
N GLN A 73 -6.21 21.60 -8.36
CA GLN A 73 -6.72 20.51 -9.19
C GLN A 73 -5.99 19.18 -8.88
N GLN A 74 -4.67 19.22 -8.68
CA GLN A 74 -3.89 18.05 -8.27
C GLN A 74 -4.29 17.55 -6.89
N TYR A 75 -4.55 18.45 -5.94
CA TYR A 75 -5.05 18.11 -4.61
C TYR A 75 -6.35 17.32 -4.69
N TRP A 76 -7.38 17.88 -5.34
CA TRP A 76 -8.69 17.24 -5.43
C TRP A 76 -8.64 15.94 -6.23
N HIS A 77 -7.85 15.91 -7.32
CA HIS A 77 -7.64 14.69 -8.09
C HIS A 77 -7.03 13.57 -7.23
N LEU A 78 -5.98 13.89 -6.44
CA LEU A 78 -5.34 12.92 -5.56
C LEU A 78 -6.31 12.42 -4.48
N LEU A 79 -7.08 13.32 -3.87
CA LEU A 79 -8.07 12.97 -2.86
C LEU A 79 -9.15 12.05 -3.43
N ASP A 80 -9.65 12.34 -4.63
CA ASP A 80 -10.62 11.51 -5.35
C ASP A 80 -10.07 10.11 -5.66
N VAL A 81 -8.81 10.01 -6.10
CA VAL A 81 -8.17 8.71 -6.37
C VAL A 81 -8.00 7.92 -5.07
N ARG A 82 -7.54 8.57 -3.98
CA ARG A 82 -7.37 7.94 -2.67
C ARG A 82 -8.70 7.39 -2.12
N ASN A 83 -9.78 8.16 -2.30
CA ASN A 83 -11.13 7.82 -1.85
C ASN A 83 -11.88 6.87 -2.81
N GLY A 84 -11.28 6.52 -3.95
CA GLY A 84 -11.91 5.63 -4.94
C GLY A 84 -13.06 6.28 -5.70
N VAL A 85 -13.10 7.61 -5.79
CA VAL A 85 -14.01 8.38 -6.66
C VAL A 85 -13.49 8.40 -8.09
N LYS A 86 -12.16 8.55 -8.26
CA LYS A 86 -11.47 8.45 -9.55
C LYS A 86 -10.65 7.17 -9.65
N SER A 87 -10.42 6.74 -10.88
CA SER A 87 -9.59 5.57 -11.18
C SER A 87 -8.14 5.83 -10.79
N ARG A 88 -7.51 4.82 -10.20
CA ARG A 88 -6.07 4.75 -9.99
C ARG A 88 -5.31 4.65 -11.31
N PRO A 89 -3.98 4.84 -11.31
CA PRO A 89 -3.16 4.67 -12.52
C PRO A 89 -3.24 3.29 -13.18
N ASP A 90 -3.61 2.27 -12.41
CA ASP A 90 -3.84 0.91 -12.91
C ASP A 90 -5.26 0.67 -13.46
N GLY A 91 -6.08 1.72 -13.53
CA GLY A 91 -7.46 1.69 -14.04
C GLY A 91 -8.52 1.28 -13.03
N ARG A 92 -8.15 0.85 -11.82
CA ARG A 92 -9.13 0.42 -10.81
C ARG A 92 -9.72 1.61 -10.05
N THR A 93 -11.02 1.62 -9.89
CA THR A 93 -11.73 2.60 -9.03
C THR A 93 -11.97 1.97 -7.66
N VAL A 94 -10.95 2.03 -6.80
CA VAL A 94 -10.97 1.43 -5.46
C VAL A 94 -10.21 2.32 -4.48
N ALA A 95 -10.82 2.57 -3.32
CA ALA A 95 -10.22 3.36 -2.27
C ALA A 95 -8.94 2.68 -1.73
N LEU A 96 -7.93 3.47 -1.38
CA LEU A 96 -6.69 2.96 -0.80
C LEU A 96 -6.96 2.15 0.48
N ARG A 97 -7.88 2.63 1.32
CA ARG A 97 -8.32 1.92 2.52
C ARG A 97 -8.89 0.53 2.23
N ALA A 98 -9.68 0.39 1.16
CA ALA A 98 -10.24 -0.89 0.78
C ALA A 98 -9.15 -1.87 0.31
N LEU A 99 -8.14 -1.37 -0.41
CA LEU A 99 -6.95 -2.17 -0.76
C LEU A 99 -6.20 -2.62 0.49
N MET A 100 -6.01 -1.72 1.47
CA MET A 100 -5.39 -2.08 2.74
C MET A 100 -6.21 -3.15 3.48
N GLN A 101 -7.53 -3.01 3.57
CA GLN A 101 -8.39 -4.03 4.20
C GLN A 101 -8.27 -5.40 3.51
N ALA A 102 -8.18 -5.44 2.19
CA ALA A 102 -8.08 -6.68 1.41
C ALA A 102 -6.70 -7.36 1.50
N GLN A 103 -5.63 -6.60 1.77
CA GLN A 103 -4.25 -7.10 1.74
C GLN A 103 -3.89 -8.03 2.93
N GLY A 104 -4.76 -8.12 3.94
CA GLY A 104 -4.61 -9.05 5.06
C GLY A 104 -3.64 -8.57 6.15
N PHE A 105 -3.60 -7.26 6.41
CA PHE A 105 -2.92 -6.71 7.59
C PHE A 105 -3.50 -7.31 8.88
N SER A 106 -2.67 -7.45 9.91
CA SER A 106 -3.19 -7.75 11.23
C SER A 106 -4.10 -6.62 11.73
N ALA A 107 -5.01 -6.93 12.65
CA ALA A 107 -5.92 -5.93 13.20
C ALA A 107 -5.17 -4.73 13.83
N ALA A 108 -4.02 -4.99 14.47
CA ALA A 108 -3.19 -3.95 15.08
C ALA A 108 -2.52 -3.05 14.04
N GLU A 109 -1.95 -3.62 12.96
CA GLU A 109 -1.35 -2.85 11.87
C GLU A 109 -2.40 -2.01 11.15
N PHE A 110 -3.55 -2.62 10.83
CA PHE A 110 -4.64 -1.90 10.18
C PHE A 110 -5.17 -0.76 11.06
N ALA A 111 -5.25 -0.94 12.38
CA ALA A 111 -5.64 0.12 13.31
C ALA A 111 -4.68 1.31 13.25
N LYS A 112 -3.36 1.09 13.15
CA LYS A 112 -2.38 2.17 13.00
C LYS A 112 -2.45 2.87 11.65
N LEU A 113 -2.68 2.13 10.57
CA LEU A 113 -2.90 2.72 9.25
C LEU A 113 -4.17 3.55 9.22
N LYS A 114 -5.25 3.06 9.85
CA LYS A 114 -6.49 3.81 10.00
C LYS A 114 -6.29 5.09 10.81
N GLU A 115 -5.57 5.03 11.93
CA GLU A 115 -5.24 6.22 12.74
C GLU A 115 -4.49 7.26 11.90
N ALA A 116 -3.51 6.83 11.10
CA ALA A 116 -2.77 7.73 10.20
C ALA A 116 -3.67 8.33 9.11
N GLU A 117 -4.55 7.52 8.51
CA GLU A 117 -5.54 7.99 7.53
C GLU A 117 -6.51 9.00 8.13
N ASP A 118 -7.05 8.73 9.33
CA ASP A 118 -7.98 9.62 10.02
C ASP A 118 -7.31 10.97 10.35
N ASN A 119 -6.06 10.96 10.79
CA ASN A 119 -5.27 12.18 11.03
C ASN A 119 -5.06 12.98 9.73
N SER A 120 -4.78 12.30 8.61
CA SER A 120 -4.67 12.95 7.30
C SER A 120 -6.01 13.53 6.85
N ASN A 121 -7.12 12.81 7.04
CA ASN A 121 -8.47 13.29 6.72
C ASN A 121 -8.89 14.49 7.55
N ALA A 122 -8.49 14.57 8.83
CA ALA A 122 -8.73 15.75 9.65
C ALA A 122 -8.01 16.98 9.09
N LEU A 123 -6.82 16.81 8.51
CA LEU A 123 -6.05 17.90 7.91
C LEU A 123 -6.70 18.42 6.61
N VAL A 124 -7.41 17.56 5.87
CA VAL A 124 -8.15 17.94 4.64
C VAL A 124 -9.12 19.10 4.90
N THR A 125 -9.78 19.13 6.06
CA THR A 125 -10.68 20.23 6.43
C THR A 125 -9.92 21.56 6.49
N THR A 126 -8.81 21.60 7.22
CA THR A 126 -7.99 22.81 7.36
C THR A 126 -7.36 23.23 6.04
N GLU A 127 -6.89 22.29 5.25
CA GLU A 127 -6.34 22.53 3.91
C GLU A 127 -7.42 23.13 3.00
N THR A 128 -8.63 22.58 3.01
CA THR A 128 -9.76 23.09 2.23
C THR A 128 -10.10 24.53 2.61
N ILE A 129 -10.16 24.83 3.91
CA ILE A 129 -10.40 26.21 4.40
C ILE A 129 -9.30 27.15 3.90
N ALA A 130 -8.02 26.74 4.02
CA ALA A 130 -6.90 27.55 3.57
C ALA A 130 -6.94 27.81 2.05
N MET A 131 -7.25 26.79 1.24
CA MET A 131 -7.40 26.94 -0.20
C MET A 131 -8.61 27.83 -0.57
N ASN A 132 -9.73 27.72 0.14
CA ASN A 132 -10.90 28.58 -0.07
C ASN A 132 -10.62 30.05 0.28
N ALA A 133 -9.85 30.30 1.35
CA ALA A 133 -9.46 31.65 1.76
C ALA A 133 -8.67 32.39 0.67
N VAL A 134 -7.82 31.68 -0.10
CA VAL A 134 -7.09 32.23 -1.27
C VAL A 134 -8.06 32.75 -2.33
N LYS A 135 -9.24 32.13 -2.45
CA LYS A 135 -10.31 32.50 -3.38
C LYS A 135 -11.22 33.60 -2.82
N GLY A 136 -10.92 34.14 -1.64
CA GLY A 136 -11.77 35.10 -0.93
C GLY A 136 -13.04 34.48 -0.34
N LYS A 137 -13.11 33.14 -0.26
CA LYS A 137 -14.19 32.41 0.42
C LYS A 137 -13.73 32.11 1.84
N PHE A 138 -14.11 32.98 2.76
CA PHE A 138 -13.78 32.82 4.17
C PHE A 138 -14.88 32.04 4.86
N ASP A 139 -14.49 31.06 5.67
CA ASP A 139 -15.41 30.26 6.48
C ASP A 139 -16.18 31.19 7.44
N ASP A 140 -17.49 31.25 7.29
CA ASP A 140 -18.40 32.02 8.14
C ASP A 140 -18.85 31.23 9.40
N GLY A 141 -18.29 30.04 9.61
CA GLY A 141 -18.68 29.11 10.66
C GLY A 141 -19.66 28.04 10.19
N SER A 142 -19.98 27.98 8.89
CA SER A 142 -20.79 26.92 8.27
C SER A 142 -20.02 26.03 7.27
N GLY A 143 -18.70 26.22 7.13
CA GLY A 143 -17.84 25.34 6.36
C GLY A 143 -17.67 25.70 4.88
N GLY A 144 -17.84 26.97 4.49
CA GLY A 144 -17.53 27.44 3.13
C GLY A 144 -18.01 28.85 2.82
#